data_AF-A0A7E6EXP5-F1
#
_entry.id   AF-A0A7E6EXP5-F1
#
_cell.length_a   1.000
_cell.length_b   1.000
_cell.length_c   1.000
_cell.angle_alpha   90.00
_cell.angle_beta   90.00
_cell.angle_gamma   90.00
#
_symmetry.space_group_name_H-M   'P 1'
#
loop_
_entity.id
_entity.type
_entity.pdbx_description
1 polymer ?
#
loop_
_entity_poly.entity_id
_entity_poly.type
_entity_poly.pdbx_seq_one_letter_code
_entity_poly.pdbx_strand_id
1 'polypeptide(L)'
;MRGPINPMRGAVTPVHLRPGAPHLGMHGGMPQPGVNVIGGSFAVPLGYSPNHSPIRRPRSMFKSDYCSTRKFLFFFISLVVDCIDIGANWWIYQVVRDHKVGLVFGTFSENIVLSFYAFSIIGTILSILECLNLLSFSCKWYFINPDIALALTLWLEDIPQLGLNVSLVYCRERPVSRAQFTRAVCGIIVVIFKLLVVLSRHCACCGKKFLKYSHTDINERCQWRGRLLSSVVLVGFALALAEASYVFKYTKYNEDNFSETPLNIPKPIIDGRWDADRYFSDVSVYFSPPPFHPHTKMATQPHSEWIRIGTIYEFMSSKSINFDYSFTDAGPNGEPATLAFKQGFRSECYIVEPYTMNFNWSDMCLERVNETIHSVHFVFKYHMDAFTTMGQIYYNYAFCEAPRFGARKTKSSRQFRIRPFYFQTQTRSKWSSFLASRKSRVPKWIFYDRYIHMMQDVNDIWRTGYHNCLPTGTTAPVLDQSLRLNCTEIL
;
A
#
# COMPACT_ATOMS: atom_id res chain seq x y z
N MET A 1 -4.58 33.99 -24.19
CA MET A 1 -4.43 35.16 -23.30
C MET A 1 -4.46 34.69 -21.85
N ARG A 2 -3.27 34.69 -21.22
CA ARG A 2 -2.91 34.76 -19.78
C ARG A 2 -1.49 34.18 -19.71
N GLY A 3 -0.53 35.05 -19.42
CA GLY A 3 0.91 34.82 -19.58
C GLY A 3 1.55 34.03 -18.41
N PRO A 4 2.86 33.72 -18.52
CA PRO A 4 3.59 32.97 -17.50
C PRO A 4 4.19 33.92 -16.46
N ILE A 5 4.17 33.51 -15.19
CA ILE A 5 4.89 34.18 -14.09
C ILE A 5 6.18 33.40 -13.82
N ASN A 6 7.29 34.14 -13.81
CA ASN A 6 8.67 33.67 -13.63
C ASN A 6 8.93 32.99 -12.28
N PRO A 7 9.90 32.04 -12.23
CA PRO A 7 10.48 31.54 -10.99
C PRO A 7 11.67 32.42 -10.54
N MET A 8 11.66 32.89 -9.30
CA MET A 8 12.85 33.49 -8.69
C MET A 8 13.79 32.41 -8.16
N ARG A 9 15.01 32.42 -8.68
CA ARG A 9 16.22 31.79 -8.12
C ARG A 9 16.68 32.56 -6.89
N GLY A 10 16.93 31.87 -5.79
CA GLY A 10 17.72 32.37 -4.67
C GLY A 10 18.81 31.35 -4.34
N ALA A 11 19.97 31.53 -4.95
CA ALA A 11 21.19 30.82 -4.59
C ALA A 11 21.84 31.53 -3.40
N VAL A 12 22.20 30.79 -2.35
CA VAL A 12 23.10 31.25 -1.29
C VAL A 12 24.20 30.20 -1.12
N THR A 13 25.41 30.59 -1.48
CA THR A 13 26.68 29.91 -1.17
C THR A 13 27.66 30.98 -0.64
N PRO A 14 28.86 30.59 -0.16
CA PRO A 14 29.28 30.65 1.23
C PRO A 14 30.14 31.89 1.53
N VAL A 15 30.34 32.25 2.80
CA VAL A 15 31.34 33.27 3.17
C VAL A 15 32.17 32.81 4.37
N HIS A 16 33.44 32.51 4.05
CA HIS A 16 34.58 32.63 4.94
C HIS A 16 34.82 34.12 5.28
N LEU A 17 35.19 34.42 6.54
CA LEU A 17 36.39 35.19 6.93
C LEU A 17 36.24 35.71 8.36
N ARG A 18 37.16 35.29 9.25
CA ARG A 18 37.52 36.01 10.47
C ARG A 18 38.48 37.13 10.09
N PRO A 19 38.34 38.32 10.70
CA PRO A 19 39.51 38.90 11.37
C PRO A 19 39.17 39.69 12.65
N GLY A 20 40.20 39.93 13.47
CA GLY A 20 40.26 41.12 14.32
C GLY A 20 40.30 40.89 15.83
N ALA A 21 41.51 40.75 16.38
CA ALA A 21 41.88 41.43 17.63
C ALA A 21 42.23 42.89 17.26
N PRO A 22 42.13 43.89 18.18
CA PRO A 22 43.29 44.21 19.03
C PRO A 22 43.01 44.84 20.44
N HIS A 23 44.08 44.78 21.26
CA HIS A 23 44.62 45.73 22.26
C HIS A 23 43.71 46.39 23.34
N LEU A 24 44.08 46.38 24.64
CA LEU A 24 45.14 47.24 25.22
C LEU A 24 45.65 46.70 26.59
N GLY A 25 46.98 46.73 26.78
CA GLY A 25 47.67 46.71 28.08
C GLY A 25 47.59 48.07 28.78
N MET A 26 48.05 48.26 30.03
CA MET A 26 49.46 48.29 30.42
C MET A 26 49.65 48.46 31.95
N HIS A 27 50.92 48.30 32.35
CA HIS A 27 51.58 48.53 33.66
C HIS A 27 51.50 47.36 34.66
N GLY A 28 52.60 46.83 35.20
CA GLY A 28 54.01 47.22 35.21
C GLY A 28 54.60 46.80 36.56
N GLY A 29 55.86 46.37 36.60
CA GLY A 29 56.62 46.24 37.86
C GLY A 29 57.20 44.86 38.14
N MET A 30 58.53 44.83 38.17
CA MET A 30 59.43 43.68 38.36
C MET A 30 59.84 43.57 39.86
N PRO A 31 60.86 42.79 40.29
CA PRO A 31 60.73 41.71 41.28
C PRO A 31 61.47 41.96 42.61
N GLN A 32 61.36 41.06 43.58
CA GLN A 32 62.49 40.73 44.48
C GLN A 32 62.34 39.36 45.21
N PRO A 33 63.45 38.64 45.50
CA PRO A 33 63.48 37.33 46.16
C PRO A 33 64.06 37.36 47.59
N GLY A 34 63.78 36.31 48.37
CA GLY A 34 64.49 35.92 49.61
C GLY A 34 63.83 34.63 50.14
N VAL A 35 64.42 33.44 50.15
CA VAL A 35 65.68 32.90 50.71
C VAL A 35 65.65 32.77 52.25
N ASN A 36 65.78 31.50 52.70
CA ASN A 36 66.25 30.96 53.99
C ASN A 36 65.26 31.08 55.20
N VAL A 37 65.16 30.15 56.18
CA VAL A 37 66.07 29.18 56.78
C VAL A 37 65.28 28.01 57.44
N ILE A 38 65.78 26.79 57.23
CA ILE A 38 65.98 25.62 58.12
C ILE A 38 65.47 25.69 59.59
N GLY A 39 64.84 24.60 60.05
CA GLY A 39 65.22 23.95 61.31
C GLY A 39 64.19 23.94 62.44
N GLY A 40 64.01 22.76 63.06
CA GLY A 40 63.44 22.66 64.41
C GLY A 40 62.58 21.42 64.66
N SER A 41 63.24 20.30 64.96
CA SER A 41 62.63 19.07 65.48
C SER A 41 62.08 19.22 66.92
N PHE A 42 61.30 18.20 67.31
CA PHE A 42 60.89 17.78 68.66
C PHE A 42 59.71 18.49 69.31
N ALA A 43 58.59 17.75 69.43
CA ALA A 43 58.13 17.25 70.73
C ALA A 43 56.94 16.28 70.54
N VAL A 44 57.17 15.02 70.92
CA VAL A 44 56.10 14.08 71.30
C VAL A 44 55.76 14.37 72.76
N PRO A 45 54.48 14.25 73.16
CA PRO A 45 54.20 13.48 74.36
C PRO A 45 53.12 12.41 74.11
N LEU A 46 53.48 11.23 74.60
CA LEU A 46 52.64 10.06 74.78
C LEU A 46 51.44 10.39 75.68
N GLY A 47 50.24 10.08 75.19
CA GLY A 47 49.00 10.05 75.97
C GLY A 47 48.23 8.78 75.63
N TYR A 48 48.36 7.79 76.51
CA TYR A 48 47.66 6.51 76.49
C TYR A 48 46.13 6.68 76.57
N SER A 49 45.38 6.02 75.69
CA SER A 49 44.08 5.42 76.03
C SER A 49 43.70 4.34 75.00
N PRO A 50 43.60 3.05 75.39
CA PRO A 50 43.22 1.97 74.49
C PRO A 50 41.70 1.83 74.50
N ASN A 51 41.00 2.45 73.55
CA ASN A 51 39.61 2.12 73.30
C ASN A 51 39.51 1.16 72.11
N HIS A 52 39.19 -0.08 72.48
CA HIS A 52 38.71 -1.17 71.65
C HIS A 52 38.12 -0.71 70.31
N SER A 53 38.88 -0.95 69.25
CA SER A 53 38.33 -1.04 67.90
C SER A 53 37.35 -2.21 67.86
N PRO A 54 36.06 -2.01 67.57
CA PRO A 54 35.23 -3.13 67.22
C PRO A 54 35.73 -3.60 65.87
N ILE A 55 36.34 -4.78 65.85
CA ILE A 55 36.59 -5.57 64.65
C ILE A 55 35.27 -5.59 63.87
N ARG A 56 35.15 -4.72 62.85
CA ARG A 56 34.10 -4.79 61.86
C ARG A 56 34.31 -6.11 61.14
N ARG A 57 33.58 -7.13 61.59
CA ARG A 57 33.36 -8.35 60.80
C ARG A 57 33.03 -7.90 59.38
N PRO A 58 33.69 -8.44 58.34
CA PRO A 58 33.22 -8.23 56.98
C PRO A 58 31.79 -8.76 56.95
N ARG A 59 30.81 -7.86 56.87
CA ARG A 59 29.43 -8.24 56.58
C ARG A 59 29.47 -8.91 55.23
N SER A 60 29.43 -10.24 55.25
CA SER A 60 28.96 -11.15 54.21
C SER A 60 28.65 -10.44 52.89
N MET A 61 29.65 -10.38 52.01
CA MET A 61 29.56 -9.92 50.63
C MET A 61 28.85 -10.98 49.75
N PHE A 62 27.73 -11.53 50.23
CA PHE A 62 26.85 -12.40 49.46
C PHE A 62 25.43 -12.23 50.01
N LYS A 63 24.88 -11.02 49.86
CA LYS A 63 23.42 -10.94 49.71
C LYS A 63 23.12 -11.52 48.34
N SER A 64 22.65 -12.76 48.33
CA SER A 64 21.98 -13.35 47.16
C SER A 64 20.94 -12.33 46.68
N ASP A 65 21.26 -11.68 45.55
CA ASP A 65 20.45 -10.64 44.92
C ASP A 65 19.26 -11.32 44.25
N TYR A 66 18.25 -11.67 45.04
CA TYR A 66 16.98 -12.12 44.49
C TYR A 66 16.40 -11.02 43.60
N CYS A 67 16.17 -11.35 42.33
CA CYS A 67 15.39 -10.52 41.42
C CYS A 67 14.05 -10.18 42.09
N SER A 68 13.69 -8.91 42.13
CA SER A 68 12.42 -8.49 42.71
C SER A 68 11.27 -9.14 41.90
N THR A 69 10.45 -9.97 42.55
CA THR A 69 9.32 -10.68 41.92
C THR A 69 8.41 -9.74 41.13
N ARG A 70 8.21 -8.51 41.62
CA ARG A 70 7.46 -7.46 40.92
C ARG A 70 8.12 -7.04 39.61
N LYS A 71 9.44 -6.86 39.59
CA LYS A 71 10.18 -6.51 38.37
C LYS A 71 10.17 -7.65 37.36
N PHE A 72 10.29 -8.89 37.84
CA PHE A 72 10.21 -10.08 37.02
C PHE A 72 8.82 -10.25 36.37
N LEU A 73 7.75 -9.97 37.12
CA LEU A 73 6.38 -9.93 36.58
C LEU A 73 6.23 -8.87 35.47
N PHE A 74 6.77 -7.66 35.69
CA PHE A 74 6.76 -6.61 34.65
C PHE A 74 7.54 -7.02 33.40
N PHE A 75 8.69 -7.67 33.56
CA PHE A 75 9.46 -8.22 32.45
C PHE A 75 8.63 -9.25 31.67
N PHE A 76 7.98 -10.20 32.35
CA PHE A 76 7.17 -11.22 31.69
C PHE A 76 5.99 -10.61 30.92
N ILE A 77 5.29 -9.63 31.50
CA ILE A 77 4.19 -8.93 30.79
C ILE A 77 4.73 -8.19 29.57
N SER A 78 5.87 -7.50 29.68
CA SER A 78 6.49 -6.83 28.53
C SER A 78 6.85 -7.80 27.42
N LEU A 79 7.44 -8.94 27.77
CA LEU A 79 7.81 -9.98 26.81
C LEU A 79 6.58 -10.52 26.07
N VAL A 80 5.47 -10.75 26.77
CA VAL A 80 4.21 -11.18 26.13
C VAL A 80 3.67 -10.11 25.18
N VAL A 81 3.67 -8.84 25.61
CA VAL A 81 3.22 -7.70 24.78
C VAL A 81 4.09 -7.56 23.52
N ASP A 82 5.41 -7.65 23.66
CA ASP A 82 6.36 -7.57 22.56
C ASP A 82 6.21 -8.75 21.59
N CYS A 83 6.01 -9.98 22.09
CA CYS A 83 5.74 -11.15 21.23
C CYS A 83 4.44 -10.98 20.43
N ILE A 84 3.39 -10.42 21.03
CA ILE A 84 2.12 -10.15 20.34
C ILE A 84 2.32 -9.08 19.26
N ASP A 85 3.07 -8.00 19.55
CA ASP A 85 3.33 -6.94 18.57
C ASP A 85 4.18 -7.44 17.40
N ILE A 86 5.26 -8.18 17.66
CA ILE A 86 6.06 -8.86 16.62
C ILE A 86 5.15 -9.74 15.75
N GLY A 87 4.30 -10.55 16.38
CA GLY A 87 3.33 -11.39 15.66
C GLY A 87 2.38 -10.58 14.76
N ALA A 88 1.87 -9.45 15.26
CA ALA A 88 1.01 -8.55 14.49
C ALA A 88 1.76 -7.89 13.31
N ASN A 89 3.03 -7.51 13.51
CA ASN A 89 3.89 -6.90 12.49
C ASN A 89 4.16 -7.88 11.33
N TRP A 90 4.51 -9.12 11.65
CA TRP A 90 4.69 -10.17 10.64
C TRP A 90 3.36 -10.56 9.97
N TRP A 91 2.25 -10.56 10.71
CA TRP A 91 0.95 -10.88 10.13
C TRP A 91 0.51 -9.83 9.10
N ILE A 92 0.61 -8.53 9.40
CA ILE A 92 0.26 -7.49 8.43
C ILE A 92 1.17 -7.54 7.20
N TYR A 93 2.46 -7.82 7.37
CA TYR A 93 3.39 -8.03 6.26
C TYR A 93 2.94 -9.20 5.36
N GLN A 94 2.61 -10.37 5.91
CA GLN A 94 2.17 -11.51 5.11
C GLN A 94 0.89 -11.18 4.33
N VAL A 95 -0.08 -10.51 4.98
CA VAL A 95 -1.31 -10.08 4.32
C VAL A 95 -1.03 -9.12 3.16
N VAL A 96 -0.09 -8.20 3.31
CA VAL A 96 0.33 -7.26 2.27
C VAL A 96 1.05 -7.99 1.13
N ARG A 97 1.92 -8.96 1.45
CA ARG A 97 2.68 -9.75 0.47
C ARG A 97 1.81 -10.68 -0.37
N ASP A 98 0.89 -11.39 0.27
CA ASP A 98 0.08 -12.44 -0.39
C ASP A 98 -1.10 -11.87 -1.19
N HIS A 99 -1.27 -10.55 -1.15
CA HIS A 99 -2.34 -9.89 -1.87
C HIS A 99 -2.12 -9.94 -3.39
N LYS A 100 -3.06 -10.56 -4.11
CA LYS A 100 -2.98 -10.74 -5.56
C LYS A 100 -3.67 -9.61 -6.31
N VAL A 101 -3.35 -9.52 -7.59
CA VAL A 101 -3.98 -8.59 -8.52
C VAL A 101 -5.45 -8.98 -8.74
N GLY A 102 -6.35 -8.01 -8.61
CA GLY A 102 -7.74 -8.08 -9.06
C GLY A 102 -8.09 -6.92 -10.01
N LEU A 103 -9.38 -6.82 -10.35
CA LEU A 103 -9.91 -5.83 -11.31
C LEU A 103 -9.56 -4.39 -10.92
N VAL A 104 -10.02 -3.94 -9.75
CA VAL A 104 -9.84 -2.56 -9.25
C VAL A 104 -8.58 -2.44 -8.39
N PHE A 105 -8.33 -3.44 -7.55
CA PHE A 105 -7.22 -3.44 -6.60
C PHE A 105 -6.12 -4.38 -7.07
N GLY A 106 -4.91 -3.86 -7.25
CA GLY A 106 -3.75 -4.67 -7.63
C GLY A 106 -2.92 -5.14 -6.44
N THR A 107 -1.72 -5.63 -6.74
CA THR A 107 -0.69 -5.84 -5.72
C THR A 107 -0.27 -4.50 -5.10
N PHE A 108 0.22 -4.55 -3.87
CA PHE A 108 0.87 -3.38 -3.28
C PHE A 108 2.18 -3.09 -4.02
N SER A 109 2.62 -1.84 -4.05
CA SER A 109 3.91 -1.49 -4.64
C SER A 109 5.02 -2.21 -3.89
N GLU A 110 6.04 -2.67 -4.63
CA GLU A 110 7.18 -3.40 -4.06
C GLU A 110 7.84 -2.61 -2.93
N ASN A 111 7.90 -1.28 -3.04
CA ASN A 111 8.41 -0.39 -2.01
C ASN A 111 7.62 -0.46 -0.70
N ILE A 112 6.30 -0.57 -0.75
CA ILE A 112 5.46 -0.70 0.45
C ILE A 112 5.69 -2.07 1.08
N VAL A 113 5.69 -3.13 0.28
CA VAL A 113 5.93 -4.51 0.75
C VAL A 113 7.32 -4.61 1.42
N LEU A 114 8.34 -4.05 0.79
CA LEU A 114 9.71 -4.03 1.29
C LEU A 114 9.85 -3.15 2.54
N SER A 115 9.12 -2.04 2.62
CA SER A 115 9.06 -1.22 3.84
C SER A 115 8.48 -1.99 5.02
N PHE A 116 7.35 -2.68 4.84
CA PHE A 116 6.77 -3.54 5.89
C PHE A 116 7.74 -4.64 6.33
N TYR A 117 8.43 -5.27 5.37
CA TYR A 117 9.45 -6.28 5.66
C TYR A 117 10.61 -5.71 6.49
N ALA A 118 11.19 -4.59 6.04
CA ALA A 118 12.33 -3.95 6.70
C ALA A 118 11.98 -3.49 8.12
N PHE A 119 10.84 -2.82 8.31
CA PHE A 119 10.41 -2.38 9.63
C PHE A 119 9.99 -3.54 10.55
N SER A 120 9.54 -4.68 10.00
CA SER A 120 9.28 -5.89 10.81
C SER A 120 10.58 -6.51 11.33
N ILE A 121 11.65 -6.53 10.53
CA ILE A 121 12.99 -6.98 10.96
C ILE A 121 13.57 -6.03 12.02
N ILE A 122 13.58 -4.72 11.71
CA ILE A 122 14.09 -3.70 12.63
C ILE A 122 13.33 -3.77 13.95
N GLY A 123 12.01 -3.87 13.88
CA GLY A 123 11.14 -4.02 15.05
C GLY A 123 11.51 -5.24 15.88
N THR A 124 11.56 -6.42 15.26
CA THR A 124 11.95 -7.66 15.96
C THR A 124 13.29 -7.53 16.70
N ILE A 125 14.30 -6.91 16.08
CA ILE A 125 15.61 -6.67 16.70
C ILE A 125 15.48 -5.70 17.89
N LEU A 126 14.76 -4.59 17.72
CA LEU A 126 14.57 -3.58 18.75
C LEU A 126 13.76 -4.11 19.94
N SER A 127 12.69 -4.88 19.71
CA SER A 127 11.92 -5.50 20.78
C SER A 127 12.76 -6.51 21.57
N ILE A 128 13.61 -7.31 20.90
CA ILE A 128 14.56 -8.21 21.58
C ILE A 128 15.54 -7.42 22.46
N LEU A 129 16.11 -6.34 21.93
CA LEU A 129 17.02 -5.47 22.68
C LEU A 129 16.32 -4.82 23.88
N GLU A 130 15.07 -4.38 23.72
CA GLU A 130 14.25 -3.82 24.79
C GLU A 130 13.97 -4.86 25.88
N CYS A 131 13.54 -6.06 25.50
CA CYS A 131 13.36 -7.21 26.39
C CYS A 131 14.64 -7.54 27.18
N LEU A 132 15.79 -7.66 26.51
CA LEU A 132 17.08 -7.91 27.17
C LEU A 132 17.43 -6.80 28.16
N ASN A 133 17.15 -5.54 27.81
CA ASN A 133 17.41 -4.40 28.70
C ASN A 133 16.48 -4.41 29.93
N LEU A 134 15.23 -4.83 29.78
CA LEU A 134 14.27 -5.01 30.88
C LEU A 134 14.61 -6.19 31.79
N LEU A 135 15.09 -7.30 31.22
CA LEU A 135 15.64 -8.42 31.98
C LEU A 135 16.86 -7.97 32.80
N SER A 136 17.76 -7.24 32.15
CA SER A 136 18.95 -6.67 32.78
C SER A 136 18.57 -5.71 33.94
N PHE A 137 17.55 -4.86 33.75
CA PHE A 137 16.98 -4.01 34.81
C PHE A 137 16.45 -4.79 36.01
N SER A 138 15.86 -5.97 35.76
CA SER A 138 15.38 -6.87 36.81
C SER A 138 16.53 -7.45 37.63
N CYS A 139 17.66 -7.75 36.96
CA CYS A 139 18.90 -8.27 37.54
C CYS A 139 19.90 -7.19 38.01
N LYS A 140 19.54 -5.89 37.96
CA LYS A 140 20.38 -4.73 38.35
C LYS A 140 21.65 -4.48 37.51
N TRP A 141 21.72 -4.97 36.28
CA TRP A 141 22.79 -4.65 35.33
C TRP A 141 22.17 -3.84 34.18
N TYR A 142 22.88 -2.92 33.53
CA TYR A 142 22.32 -2.15 32.40
C TYR A 142 23.27 -2.14 31.23
N PHE A 143 22.79 -2.55 30.06
CA PHE A 143 23.53 -2.42 28.80
C PHE A 143 23.30 -1.07 28.15
N ILE A 144 22.06 -0.57 28.13
CA ILE A 144 21.67 0.70 27.49
C ILE A 144 20.70 1.45 28.40
N ASN A 145 20.70 2.78 28.35
CA ASN A 145 19.69 3.57 29.06
C ASN A 145 18.28 3.17 28.55
N PRO A 146 17.37 2.73 29.45
CA PRO A 146 16.07 2.22 29.03
C PRO A 146 15.19 3.27 28.32
N ASP A 147 15.37 4.56 28.60
CA ASP A 147 14.63 5.63 27.92
C ASP A 147 15.12 5.80 26.46
N ILE A 148 16.39 5.51 26.20
CA ILE A 148 16.97 5.51 24.84
C ILE A 148 16.49 4.29 24.08
N ALA A 149 16.50 3.11 24.71
CA ALA A 149 15.99 1.88 24.08
C ALA A 149 14.52 2.05 23.66
N LEU A 150 13.69 2.58 24.57
CA LEU A 150 12.29 2.87 24.31
C LEU A 150 12.10 3.89 23.18
N ALA A 151 12.89 4.97 23.16
CA ALA A 151 12.83 5.96 22.10
C ALA A 151 13.19 5.36 20.73
N LEU A 152 14.18 4.46 20.68
CA LEU A 152 14.55 3.77 19.44
C LEU A 152 13.42 2.86 18.94
N THR A 153 12.84 2.03 19.81
CA THR A 153 11.69 1.19 19.43
C THR A 153 10.53 2.05 18.91
N LEU A 154 10.18 3.12 19.63
CA LEU A 154 9.05 3.97 19.27
C LEU A 154 9.21 4.66 17.90
N TRP A 155 10.38 5.25 17.65
CA TRP A 155 10.62 6.05 16.45
C TRP A 155 11.04 5.25 15.22
N LEU A 156 11.63 4.06 15.40
CA LEU A 156 12.12 3.23 14.30
C LEU A 156 11.22 2.05 13.96
N GLU A 157 10.34 1.64 14.88
CA GLU A 157 9.39 0.55 14.66
C GLU A 157 7.94 1.03 14.74
N ASP A 158 7.49 1.48 15.91
CA ASP A 158 6.06 1.68 16.19
C ASP A 158 5.44 2.73 15.26
N ILE A 159 6.05 3.93 15.16
CA ILE A 159 5.56 5.02 14.32
C ILE A 159 5.63 4.66 12.82
N PRO A 160 6.78 4.21 12.25
CA PRO A 160 6.80 3.85 10.83
C PRO A 160 5.81 2.76 10.44
N GLN A 161 5.61 1.73 11.27
CA GLN A 161 4.67 0.66 10.97
C GLN A 161 3.20 1.10 11.06
N LEU A 162 2.84 1.88 12.08
CA LEU A 162 1.49 2.43 12.22
C LEU A 162 1.20 3.46 11.13
N GLY A 163 2.16 4.31 10.78
CA GLY A 163 2.07 5.24 9.66
C GLY A 163 1.88 4.54 8.31
N LEU A 164 2.60 3.44 8.05
CA LEU A 164 2.37 2.61 6.86
C LEU A 164 0.96 2.01 6.87
N ASN A 165 0.49 1.50 8.02
CA ASN A 165 -0.86 0.96 8.17
C ASN A 165 -1.93 2.03 7.86
N VAL A 166 -1.74 3.25 8.37
CA VAL A 166 -2.58 4.42 8.05
C VAL A 166 -2.58 4.70 6.54
N SER A 167 -1.42 4.71 5.89
CA SER A 167 -1.33 4.96 4.44
C SER A 167 -2.13 3.95 3.62
N LEU A 168 -2.15 2.69 4.04
CA LEU A 168 -2.91 1.63 3.38
C LEU A 168 -4.43 1.83 3.51
N VAL A 169 -4.89 2.17 4.71
CA VAL A 169 -6.30 2.44 4.99
C VAL A 169 -6.76 3.73 4.29
N TYR A 170 -5.88 4.72 4.19
CA TYR A 170 -6.16 5.99 3.55
C TYR A 170 -6.40 5.85 2.04
N CYS A 171 -5.53 5.10 1.34
CA CYS A 171 -5.60 4.95 -0.12
C CYS A 171 -6.45 3.79 -0.63
N ARG A 172 -6.96 2.92 0.24
CA ARG A 172 -7.90 1.89 -0.17
C ARG A 172 -9.19 1.99 0.61
N GLU A 173 -10.30 2.12 -0.13
CA GLU A 173 -11.68 1.99 0.34
C GLU A 173 -11.98 0.52 0.68
N ARG A 174 -11.16 -0.07 1.55
CA ARG A 174 -11.43 -1.38 2.14
C ARG A 174 -12.07 -1.14 3.50
N PRO A 175 -12.96 -2.04 3.95
CA PRO A 175 -13.14 -2.21 5.37
C PRO A 175 -11.77 -2.61 5.93
N VAL A 176 -11.32 -1.92 6.98
CA VAL A 176 -10.02 -2.17 7.61
C VAL A 176 -9.88 -3.67 7.84
N SER A 177 -8.84 -4.27 7.28
CA SER A 177 -8.64 -5.71 7.40
C SER A 177 -8.42 -6.11 8.86
N ARG A 178 -8.75 -7.36 9.21
CA ARG A 178 -8.43 -7.91 10.54
C ARG A 178 -6.97 -7.72 10.93
N ALA A 179 -6.03 -7.85 10.00
CA ALA A 179 -4.61 -7.63 10.26
C ALA A 179 -4.30 -6.16 10.58
N GLN A 180 -4.82 -5.21 9.79
CA GLN A 180 -4.66 -3.77 10.03
C GLN A 180 -5.30 -3.32 11.34
N PHE A 181 -6.48 -3.85 11.65
CA PHE A 181 -7.18 -3.57 12.90
C PHE A 181 -6.43 -4.16 14.10
N THR A 182 -6.02 -5.43 14.02
CA THR A 182 -5.24 -6.08 15.08
C THR A 182 -3.95 -5.32 15.33
N ARG A 183 -3.23 -4.90 14.28
CA ARG A 183 -2.03 -4.07 14.42
C ARG A 183 -2.31 -2.76 15.15
N ALA A 184 -3.41 -2.08 14.84
CA ALA A 184 -3.80 -0.84 15.52
C ALA A 184 -4.17 -1.06 16.99
N VAL A 185 -4.90 -2.13 17.31
CA VAL A 185 -5.23 -2.53 18.69
C VAL A 185 -3.96 -2.87 19.48
N CYS A 186 -3.08 -3.72 18.92
CA CYS A 186 -1.80 -4.06 19.51
C CYS A 186 -0.95 -2.81 19.75
N GLY A 187 -0.89 -1.89 18.78
CA GLY A 187 -0.19 -0.61 18.92
C GLY A 187 -0.69 0.23 20.10
N ILE A 188 -2.01 0.34 20.30
CA ILE A 188 -2.57 1.03 21.48
C ILE A 188 -2.16 0.34 22.78
N ILE A 189 -2.29 -1.00 22.86
CA ILE A 189 -1.94 -1.76 24.06
C ILE A 189 -0.45 -1.58 24.39
N VAL A 190 0.42 -1.69 23.40
CA VAL A 190 1.87 -1.50 23.52
C VAL A 190 2.19 -0.09 24.02
N VAL A 191 1.60 0.95 23.42
CA VAL A 191 1.83 2.34 23.83
C VAL A 191 1.36 2.58 25.26
N ILE A 192 0.16 2.11 25.64
CA ILE A 192 -0.35 2.25 27.02
C ILE A 192 0.58 1.54 28.01
N PHE A 193 1.01 0.32 27.69
CA PHE A 193 1.90 -0.44 28.56
C PHE A 193 3.27 0.25 28.72
N LYS A 194 3.89 0.68 27.61
CA LYS A 194 5.16 1.43 27.62
C LYS A 194 5.03 2.74 28.40
N LEU A 195 3.91 3.45 28.28
CA LEU A 195 3.62 4.66 29.08
C LEU A 195 3.54 4.34 30.59
N LEU A 196 2.88 3.25 30.98
CA LEU A 196 2.83 2.81 32.38
C LEU A 196 4.22 2.46 32.92
N VAL A 197 5.08 1.84 32.10
CA VAL A 197 6.48 1.57 32.46
C VAL A 197 7.24 2.86 32.72
N VAL A 198 7.13 3.86 31.83
CA VAL A 198 7.76 5.18 32.00
C VAL A 198 7.25 5.89 33.26
N LEU A 199 5.93 5.93 33.48
CA LEU A 199 5.31 6.53 34.65
C LEU A 199 5.75 5.85 35.96
N SER A 200 5.77 4.51 35.98
CA SER A 200 6.18 3.75 37.17
C SER A 200 7.63 4.05 37.58
N ARG A 201 8.52 4.24 36.59
CA ARG A 201 9.92 4.65 36.81
C ARG A 201 10.01 6.08 37.30
N HIS A 202 9.24 6.98 36.69
CA HIS A 202 9.23 8.39 37.07
C HIS A 202 8.74 8.59 38.52
N CYS A 203 7.62 7.96 38.89
CA CYS A 203 7.08 7.99 40.25
C CYS A 203 8.04 7.36 41.28
N ALA A 204 8.70 6.25 40.94
CA ALA A 204 9.71 5.64 41.83
C ALA A 204 10.95 6.53 42.05
N CYS A 205 11.33 7.34 41.05
CA CYS A 205 12.39 8.32 41.16
C CYS A 205 11.97 9.55 41.99
N CYS A 206 10.75 10.07 41.79
CA CYS A 206 10.22 11.19 42.58
C CYS A 206 10.06 10.85 44.06
N GLY A 207 9.63 9.62 44.39
CA GLY A 207 9.54 9.14 45.78
C GLY A 207 10.90 9.02 46.49
N LYS A 208 11.98 8.73 45.75
CA LYS A 208 13.35 8.71 46.30
C LYS A 208 13.98 10.10 46.43
N LYS A 209 13.59 11.05 45.58
CA LYS A 209 14.06 12.44 45.66
C LYS A 209 13.51 13.19 46.87
N PHE A 210 12.26 12.92 47.27
CA PHE A 210 11.69 13.52 48.49
C PHE A 210 12.41 13.08 49.79
N LEU A 211 13.03 11.90 49.81
CA LEU A 211 13.81 11.40 50.95
C LEU A 211 15.31 11.75 50.88
N LYS A 212 15.77 12.37 49.78
CA LYS A 212 17.18 12.71 49.53
C LYS A 212 17.41 14.18 49.14
N TYR A 213 16.49 15.07 49.52
CA TYR A 213 16.76 16.52 49.53
C TYR A 213 17.66 16.88 50.71
N SER A 214 18.88 16.36 50.69
CA SER A 214 19.99 16.85 51.49
C SER A 214 21.27 16.45 50.75
N HIS A 215 21.90 17.45 50.14
CA HIS A 215 23.20 17.40 49.46
C HIS A 215 23.28 16.60 48.15
N THR A 216 23.25 17.31 47.02
CA THR A 216 24.41 17.53 46.12
C THR A 216 23.96 18.07 44.76
N ASP A 217 24.73 19.03 44.24
CA ASP A 217 24.60 19.66 42.91
C ASP A 217 24.65 18.63 41.77
N ILE A 218 23.52 18.01 41.47
CA ILE A 218 23.37 17.22 40.25
C ILE A 218 23.14 18.18 39.08
N ASN A 219 24.26 18.65 38.51
CA ASN A 219 24.49 19.20 37.17
C ASN A 219 23.21 19.45 36.33
N GLU A 220 22.72 20.69 36.28
CA GLU A 220 21.50 21.11 35.54
C GLU A 220 21.42 20.58 34.09
N ARG A 221 22.58 20.41 33.43
CA ARG A 221 22.68 19.86 32.08
C ARG A 221 22.17 18.40 31.95
N CYS A 222 22.39 17.55 32.97
CA CYS A 222 21.85 16.18 32.97
C CYS A 222 20.33 16.19 33.16
N GLN A 223 19.81 17.15 33.95
CA GLN A 223 18.38 17.29 34.16
C GLN A 223 17.65 17.79 32.89
N TRP A 224 18.29 18.66 32.11
CA TRP A 224 17.75 19.15 30.83
C TRP A 224 17.72 18.06 29.75
N ARG A 225 18.80 17.27 29.63
CA ARG A 225 18.86 16.14 28.67
C ARG A 225 17.80 15.07 28.96
N GLY A 226 17.57 14.74 30.23
CA GLY A 226 16.51 13.80 30.62
C GLY A 226 15.10 14.33 30.34
N ARG A 227 14.86 15.64 30.52
CA ARG A 227 13.60 16.29 30.16
C ARG A 227 13.35 16.28 28.65
N LEU A 228 14.36 16.62 27.85
CA LEU A 228 14.29 16.58 26.38
C LEU A 228 13.95 15.18 25.86
N LEU A 229 14.65 14.15 26.34
CA LEU A 229 14.40 12.75 25.95
C LEU A 229 12.98 12.32 26.31
N SER A 230 12.50 12.68 27.50
CA SER A 230 11.13 12.40 27.94
C SER A 230 10.09 13.08 27.05
N SER A 231 10.33 14.33 26.65
CA SER A 231 9.44 15.04 25.72
C SER A 231 9.40 14.37 24.34
N VAL A 232 10.55 13.93 23.81
CA VAL A 232 10.61 13.21 22.52
C VAL A 232 9.84 11.90 22.55
N VAL A 233 9.94 11.15 23.66
CA VAL A 233 9.17 9.91 23.87
C VAL A 233 7.66 10.20 23.99
N LEU A 234 7.27 11.23 24.73
CA LEU A 234 5.85 11.62 24.87
C LEU A 234 5.23 12.04 23.52
N VAL A 235 5.97 12.80 22.71
CA VAL A 235 5.54 13.16 21.36
C VAL A 235 5.37 11.91 20.50
N GLY A 236 6.31 10.98 20.58
CA GLY A 236 6.19 9.72 19.83
C GLY A 236 4.96 8.90 20.23
N PHE A 237 4.63 8.83 21.53
CA PHE A 237 3.42 8.15 21.99
C PHE A 237 2.14 8.84 21.49
N ALA A 238 2.11 10.17 21.49
CA ALA A 238 0.98 10.93 20.96
C ALA A 238 0.78 10.66 19.46
N LEU A 239 1.87 10.59 18.68
CA LEU A 239 1.83 10.26 17.26
C LEU A 239 1.34 8.82 17.02
N ALA A 240 1.90 7.82 17.72
CA ALA A 240 1.49 6.44 17.59
C ALA A 240 0.00 6.23 17.95
N LEU A 241 -0.49 6.90 19.01
CA LEU A 241 -1.91 6.88 19.36
C LEU A 241 -2.77 7.58 18.31
N ALA A 242 -2.32 8.70 17.74
CA ALA A 242 -3.04 9.41 16.69
C ALA A 242 -3.17 8.53 15.43
N GLU A 243 -2.09 7.88 15.00
CA GLU A 243 -2.07 6.96 13.85
C GLU A 243 -2.97 5.75 14.08
N ALA A 244 -2.87 5.10 15.24
CA ALA A 244 -3.76 4.00 15.59
C ALA A 244 -5.23 4.45 15.60
N SER A 245 -5.53 5.59 16.22
CA SER A 245 -6.88 6.18 16.26
C SER A 245 -7.41 6.51 14.87
N TYR A 246 -6.55 6.93 13.95
CA TYR A 246 -6.89 7.20 12.57
C TYR A 246 -7.39 5.93 11.87
N VAL A 247 -6.72 4.78 12.07
CA VAL A 247 -7.20 3.48 11.56
C VAL A 247 -8.62 3.18 12.08
N PHE A 248 -8.90 3.41 13.37
CA PHE A 248 -10.26 3.22 13.92
C PHE A 248 -11.27 4.20 13.35
N LYS A 249 -10.90 5.45 13.06
CA LYS A 249 -11.82 6.40 12.42
C LYS A 249 -12.35 5.84 11.10
N TYR A 250 -11.49 5.21 10.30
CA TYR A 250 -11.87 4.58 9.04
C TYR A 250 -12.64 3.28 9.18
N THR A 251 -12.57 2.59 10.33
CA THR A 251 -13.47 1.46 10.61
C THR A 251 -14.94 1.87 10.79
N LYS A 252 -15.23 3.15 11.04
CA LYS A 252 -16.58 3.66 11.34
C LYS A 252 -17.32 4.25 10.13
N TYR A 253 -16.62 4.49 9.01
CA TYR A 253 -17.25 4.98 7.79
C TYR A 253 -17.86 3.79 7.03
N ASN A 254 -19.19 3.79 6.89
CA ASN A 254 -19.85 2.80 6.06
C ASN A 254 -19.66 3.11 4.57
N GLU A 255 -19.44 2.06 3.78
CA GLU A 255 -19.14 2.10 2.35
C GLU A 255 -20.23 2.80 1.51
N ASP A 256 -21.48 2.79 1.98
CA ASP A 256 -22.62 3.21 1.15
C ASP A 256 -23.01 4.69 1.27
N ASN A 257 -22.53 5.46 2.27
CA ASN A 257 -23.02 6.86 2.45
C ASN A 257 -22.17 7.85 3.26
N PHE A 258 -20.92 7.53 3.65
CA PHE A 258 -20.11 8.40 4.54
C PHE A 258 -20.79 8.78 5.87
N SER A 259 -21.93 8.19 6.20
CA SER A 259 -22.65 8.40 7.46
C SER A 259 -22.03 7.55 8.56
N GLU A 260 -21.91 8.14 9.75
CA GLU A 260 -21.41 7.43 10.92
C GLU A 260 -22.39 6.31 11.30
N THR A 261 -21.92 5.08 11.27
CA THR A 261 -22.68 3.90 11.68
C THR A 261 -22.02 3.24 12.89
N PRO A 262 -22.75 2.41 13.67
CA PRO A 262 -22.13 1.65 14.76
C PRO A 262 -21.00 0.77 14.21
N LEU A 263 -19.90 0.73 14.96
CA LEU A 263 -18.63 0.05 14.67
C LEU A 263 -18.78 -1.12 13.69
N ASN A 264 -18.33 -0.95 12.44
CA ASN A 264 -18.38 -2.02 11.45
C ASN A 264 -17.24 -3.00 11.79
N ILE A 265 -17.61 -4.23 12.20
CA ILE A 265 -16.65 -5.22 12.66
C ILE A 265 -15.70 -5.57 11.50
N PRO A 266 -14.36 -5.49 11.69
CA PRO A 266 -13.38 -5.81 10.67
C PRO A 266 -13.63 -7.20 10.09
N LYS A 267 -14.07 -7.24 8.85
CA LYS A 267 -14.17 -8.48 8.10
C LYS A 267 -12.78 -8.87 7.60
N PRO A 268 -12.49 -10.16 7.39
CA PRO A 268 -11.29 -10.52 6.65
C PRO A 268 -11.37 -9.83 5.28
N ILE A 269 -10.21 -9.53 4.66
CA ILE A 269 -10.14 -8.89 3.33
C ILE A 269 -11.06 -9.59 2.31
N ILE A 270 -11.29 -10.87 2.56
CA ILE A 270 -12.07 -11.84 1.80
C ILE A 270 -13.59 -11.61 1.88
N ASP A 271 -14.11 -11.14 3.03
CA ASP A 271 -15.56 -11.04 3.28
C ASP A 271 -16.08 -9.59 3.28
N GLY A 272 -15.24 -8.62 2.90
CA GLY A 272 -15.69 -7.24 2.68
C GLY A 272 -16.84 -7.23 1.65
N ARG A 273 -17.95 -6.56 1.97
CA ARG A 273 -18.96 -6.25 0.95
C ARG A 273 -18.38 -5.09 0.17
N TRP A 274 -18.03 -5.31 -1.09
CA TRP A 274 -17.52 -4.22 -1.90
C TRP A 274 -18.69 -3.51 -2.54
N ASP A 275 -18.64 -2.18 -2.62
CA ASP A 275 -19.54 -1.41 -3.48
C ASP A 275 -19.17 -1.67 -4.95
N ALA A 276 -19.57 -2.85 -5.44
CA ALA A 276 -19.37 -3.26 -6.81
C ALA A 276 -20.03 -2.27 -7.78
N ASP A 277 -21.15 -1.65 -7.39
CA ASP A 277 -21.91 -0.71 -8.21
C ASP A 277 -21.11 0.55 -8.49
N ARG A 278 -20.41 1.10 -7.49
CA ARG A 278 -19.51 2.23 -7.70
C ARG A 278 -18.42 1.97 -8.75
N TYR A 279 -17.84 0.77 -8.79
CA TYR A 279 -16.73 0.49 -9.70
C TYR A 279 -17.16 -0.15 -11.02
N PHE A 280 -18.21 -0.96 -11.03
CA PHE A 280 -18.56 -1.80 -12.17
C PHE A 280 -19.78 -1.29 -12.94
N SER A 281 -20.49 -0.28 -12.45
CA SER A 281 -21.59 0.34 -13.20
C SER A 281 -21.10 0.87 -14.55
N ASP A 282 -21.75 0.39 -15.60
CA ASP A 282 -21.47 0.71 -17.01
C ASP A 282 -20.05 0.37 -17.50
N VAL A 283 -19.28 -0.40 -16.72
CA VAL A 283 -17.97 -0.89 -17.13
C VAL A 283 -18.09 -2.21 -17.87
N SER A 284 -17.47 -2.27 -19.04
CA SER A 284 -17.54 -3.43 -19.91
C SER A 284 -16.18 -3.77 -20.50
N VAL A 285 -16.05 -5.00 -20.98
CA VAL A 285 -14.90 -5.45 -21.76
C VAL A 285 -15.14 -5.09 -23.22
N TYR A 286 -14.15 -4.46 -23.84
CA TYR A 286 -14.16 -4.09 -25.25
C TYR A 286 -12.98 -4.73 -25.97
N PHE A 287 -13.12 -4.97 -27.26
CA PHE A 287 -11.98 -5.27 -28.13
C PHE A 287 -12.04 -4.44 -29.41
N SER A 288 -10.86 -4.19 -29.99
CA SER A 288 -10.74 -3.62 -31.33
C SER A 288 -10.67 -4.77 -32.33
N PRO A 289 -11.55 -4.83 -33.33
CA PRO A 289 -11.52 -5.88 -34.33
C PRO A 289 -10.25 -5.76 -35.19
N PRO A 290 -9.72 -6.88 -35.71
CA PRO A 290 -8.68 -6.84 -36.73
C PRO A 290 -9.17 -6.09 -37.98
N PRO A 291 -8.29 -5.43 -38.73
CA PRO A 291 -8.66 -4.75 -39.95
C PRO A 291 -9.15 -5.78 -40.98
N PHE A 292 -10.37 -5.58 -41.48
CA PHE A 292 -11.01 -6.40 -42.51
C PHE A 292 -11.02 -5.68 -43.88
N HIS A 293 -10.16 -4.66 -44.05
CA HIS A 293 -10.07 -3.83 -45.25
C HIS A 293 -8.69 -3.91 -45.93
N PRO A 294 -8.61 -4.30 -47.20
CA PRO A 294 -7.36 -4.36 -47.95
C PRO A 294 -6.91 -3.01 -48.52
N HIS A 295 -7.78 -1.99 -48.59
CA HIS A 295 -7.44 -0.68 -49.18
C HIS A 295 -7.10 0.39 -48.15
N THR A 296 -5.83 0.40 -47.77
CA THR A 296 -5.10 1.48 -47.12
C THR A 296 -5.18 2.80 -47.90
N LYS A 297 -6.15 3.67 -47.56
CA LYS A 297 -6.00 5.15 -47.60
C LYS A 297 -6.72 5.89 -46.45
N MET A 298 -7.59 5.23 -45.68
CA MET A 298 -8.13 5.76 -44.42
C MET A 298 -7.25 5.46 -43.20
N ALA A 299 -6.08 4.82 -43.38
CA ALA A 299 -5.10 4.56 -42.32
C ALA A 299 -4.53 5.84 -41.65
N THR A 300 -4.84 7.03 -42.18
CA THR A 300 -4.44 8.32 -41.60
C THR A 300 -5.39 8.84 -40.52
N GLN A 301 -6.56 8.24 -40.33
CA GLN A 301 -7.39 8.47 -39.14
C GLN A 301 -7.63 7.13 -38.44
N PRO A 302 -7.03 6.89 -37.26
CA PRO A 302 -7.29 5.70 -36.49
C PRO A 302 -8.66 5.86 -35.84
N HIS A 303 -9.74 5.58 -36.58
CA HIS A 303 -10.99 5.23 -35.95
C HIS A 303 -10.76 3.88 -35.26
N SER A 304 -10.35 3.92 -34.00
CA SER A 304 -10.27 2.72 -33.17
C SER A 304 -11.71 2.33 -32.87
N GLU A 305 -12.27 1.47 -33.71
CA GLU A 305 -13.61 0.92 -33.48
C GLU A 305 -13.52 -0.06 -32.32
N TRP A 306 -14.34 0.12 -31.32
CA TRP A 306 -14.41 -0.76 -30.16
C TRP A 306 -15.74 -1.46 -30.13
N ILE A 307 -15.71 -2.76 -29.88
CA ILE A 307 -16.89 -3.59 -29.78
C ILE A 307 -16.98 -4.06 -28.34
N ARG A 308 -18.11 -3.77 -27.71
CA ARG A 308 -18.42 -4.23 -26.35
C ARG A 308 -18.69 -5.72 -26.36
N ILE A 309 -17.95 -6.50 -25.60
CA ILE A 309 -18.13 -7.96 -25.44
C ILE A 309 -19.20 -8.27 -24.37
N GLY A 310 -19.13 -7.58 -23.24
CA GLY A 310 -20.04 -7.79 -22.12
C GLY A 310 -19.70 -6.91 -20.91
N THR A 311 -20.63 -6.78 -19.97
CA THR A 311 -20.40 -6.07 -18.70
C THR A 311 -19.59 -6.91 -17.72
N ILE A 312 -18.92 -6.27 -16.77
CA ILE A 312 -18.27 -6.98 -15.65
C ILE A 312 -19.29 -7.86 -14.91
N TYR A 313 -20.53 -7.40 -14.69
CA TYR A 313 -21.59 -8.19 -14.06
C TYR A 313 -21.97 -9.46 -14.85
N GLU A 314 -21.97 -9.41 -16.18
CA GLU A 314 -22.19 -10.59 -17.01
C GLU A 314 -21.07 -11.63 -16.81
N PHE A 315 -19.80 -11.19 -16.73
CA PHE A 315 -18.68 -12.09 -16.44
C PHE A 315 -18.77 -12.68 -15.03
N MET A 316 -19.15 -11.88 -14.03
CA MET A 316 -19.34 -12.33 -12.65
C MET A 316 -20.44 -13.39 -12.53
N SER A 317 -21.58 -13.20 -13.20
CA SER A 317 -22.73 -14.10 -13.15
C SER A 317 -22.52 -15.40 -13.93
N SER A 318 -21.97 -15.30 -15.14
CA SER A 318 -21.84 -16.45 -16.04
C SER A 318 -20.60 -17.31 -15.75
N LYS A 319 -19.62 -16.79 -15.00
CA LYS A 319 -18.27 -17.35 -14.73
C LYS A 319 -17.40 -17.61 -15.95
N SER A 320 -17.99 -17.91 -17.10
CA SER A 320 -17.31 -18.03 -18.39
C SER A 320 -18.20 -17.49 -19.50
N ILE A 321 -17.59 -16.77 -20.44
CA ILE A 321 -18.27 -16.20 -21.60
C ILE A 321 -17.46 -16.55 -22.83
N ASN A 322 -18.12 -17.14 -23.83
CA ASN A 322 -17.55 -17.37 -25.15
C ASN A 322 -18.10 -16.31 -26.10
N PHE A 323 -17.21 -15.72 -26.89
CA PHE A 323 -17.55 -14.68 -27.86
C PHE A 323 -16.84 -14.95 -29.19
N ASP A 324 -17.61 -15.04 -30.26
CA ASP A 324 -17.09 -15.20 -31.62
C ASP A 324 -17.28 -13.90 -32.39
N TYR A 325 -16.22 -13.48 -33.05
CA TYR A 325 -16.25 -12.46 -34.08
C TYR A 325 -15.80 -13.09 -35.39
N SER A 326 -16.67 -13.14 -36.40
CA SER A 326 -16.33 -13.66 -37.72
C SER A 326 -16.46 -12.57 -38.78
N PHE A 327 -15.59 -12.58 -39.77
CA PHE A 327 -15.59 -11.60 -40.84
C PHE A 327 -15.13 -12.21 -42.17
N THR A 328 -15.57 -11.60 -43.27
CA THR A 328 -14.97 -11.82 -44.59
C THR A 328 -14.09 -10.63 -44.96
N ASP A 329 -13.02 -10.89 -45.71
CA ASP A 329 -12.18 -9.82 -46.26
C ASP A 329 -13.01 -9.06 -47.31
N ALA A 330 -12.98 -7.72 -47.32
CA ALA A 330 -13.63 -6.96 -48.37
C ALA A 330 -13.02 -7.30 -49.74
N GLY A 331 -13.88 -7.51 -50.75
CA GLY A 331 -13.41 -7.92 -52.08
C GLY A 331 -12.54 -6.84 -52.75
N PRO A 332 -11.65 -7.22 -53.69
CA PRO A 332 -10.74 -6.29 -54.35
C PRO A 332 -11.43 -5.20 -55.18
N ASN A 333 -12.72 -5.41 -55.50
CA ASN A 333 -13.54 -4.47 -56.27
C ASN A 333 -14.47 -3.62 -55.38
N GLY A 334 -14.23 -3.57 -54.07
CA GLY A 334 -15.09 -2.85 -53.12
C GLY A 334 -16.36 -3.63 -52.74
N GLU A 335 -16.34 -4.96 -52.87
CA GLU A 335 -17.42 -5.81 -52.39
C GLU A 335 -17.52 -5.70 -50.85
N PRO A 336 -18.75 -5.70 -50.30
CA PRO A 336 -18.95 -5.46 -48.89
C PRO A 336 -18.43 -6.62 -48.04
N ALA A 337 -17.75 -6.29 -46.95
CA ALA A 337 -17.36 -7.28 -45.95
C ALA A 337 -18.58 -7.66 -45.11
N THR A 338 -18.69 -8.93 -44.73
CA THR A 338 -19.71 -9.38 -43.79
C THR A 338 -19.08 -9.60 -42.43
N LEU A 339 -19.69 -9.06 -41.38
CA LEU A 339 -19.32 -9.24 -39.98
C LEU A 339 -20.40 -10.04 -39.26
N ALA A 340 -20.00 -10.97 -38.40
CA ALA A 340 -20.90 -11.76 -37.57
C ALA A 340 -20.38 -11.82 -36.13
N PHE A 341 -21.29 -11.67 -35.18
CA PHE A 341 -21.02 -11.74 -33.75
C PHE A 341 -21.83 -12.87 -33.15
N LYS A 342 -21.21 -13.70 -32.30
CA LYS A 342 -21.91 -14.74 -31.52
C LYS A 342 -21.54 -14.64 -30.05
N GLN A 343 -22.53 -14.74 -29.19
CA GLN A 343 -22.32 -14.92 -27.75
C GLN A 343 -23.43 -15.81 -27.18
N GLY A 344 -23.07 -17.01 -26.73
CA GLY A 344 -24.04 -18.03 -26.37
C GLY A 344 -24.97 -18.37 -27.54
N PHE A 345 -26.28 -18.30 -27.32
CA PHE A 345 -27.30 -18.56 -28.35
C PHE A 345 -27.62 -17.37 -29.26
N ARG A 346 -26.98 -16.22 -29.05
CA ARG A 346 -27.29 -14.99 -29.78
C ARG A 346 -26.28 -14.78 -30.88
N SER A 347 -26.77 -14.55 -32.10
CA SER A 347 -25.95 -14.17 -33.27
C SER A 347 -26.53 -12.95 -33.98
N GLU A 348 -25.68 -12.00 -34.36
CA GLU A 348 -26.07 -10.84 -35.17
C GLU A 348 -25.06 -10.62 -36.29
N CYS A 349 -25.54 -10.19 -37.45
CA CYS A 349 -24.75 -10.08 -38.66
C CYS A 349 -24.94 -8.72 -39.33
N TYR A 350 -23.86 -8.22 -39.92
CA TYR A 350 -23.77 -6.89 -40.53
C TYR A 350 -23.01 -6.98 -41.85
N ILE A 351 -23.45 -6.20 -42.82
CA ILE A 351 -22.82 -5.95 -44.10
C ILE A 351 -22.17 -4.58 -44.00
N VAL A 352 -20.88 -4.50 -44.28
CA VAL A 352 -20.08 -3.29 -44.16
C VAL A 352 -19.61 -2.85 -45.53
N GLU A 353 -20.02 -1.65 -45.92
CA GLU A 353 -19.51 -1.00 -47.13
C GLU A 353 -18.07 -0.49 -46.87
N PRO A 354 -17.07 -0.95 -47.66
CA PRO A 354 -15.67 -0.76 -47.30
C PRO A 354 -15.15 0.68 -47.44
N TYR A 355 -15.88 1.54 -48.14
CA TYR A 355 -15.49 2.94 -48.37
C TYR A 355 -16.20 3.92 -47.43
N THR A 356 -17.44 3.63 -47.07
CA THR A 356 -18.28 4.50 -46.25
C THR A 356 -18.27 4.07 -44.78
N MET A 357 -17.81 2.85 -44.48
CA MET A 357 -17.96 2.22 -43.16
C MET A 357 -19.42 2.21 -42.70
N ASN A 358 -20.37 2.14 -43.64
CA ASN A 358 -21.77 2.00 -43.31
C ASN A 358 -22.07 0.55 -42.91
N PHE A 359 -22.55 0.37 -41.69
CA PHE A 359 -22.94 -0.93 -41.15
C PHE A 359 -24.44 -1.15 -41.36
N ASN A 360 -24.78 -2.03 -42.29
CA ASN A 360 -26.16 -2.45 -42.55
C ASN A 360 -26.40 -3.82 -41.92
N TRP A 361 -27.42 -3.93 -41.08
CA TRP A 361 -27.77 -5.22 -40.47
C TRP A 361 -28.28 -6.22 -41.51
N SER A 362 -27.99 -7.50 -41.31
CA SER A 362 -28.42 -8.62 -42.14
C SER A 362 -29.04 -9.74 -41.29
N ASP A 363 -30.19 -10.26 -41.74
CA ASP A 363 -30.83 -11.47 -41.20
C ASP A 363 -30.03 -12.75 -41.50
N MET A 364 -29.26 -12.74 -42.60
CA MET A 364 -28.45 -13.89 -43.01
C MET A 364 -27.03 -13.70 -42.50
N CYS A 365 -26.64 -14.57 -41.56
CA CYS A 365 -25.25 -14.75 -41.17
C CYS A 365 -24.48 -15.55 -42.23
N LEU A 366 -23.15 -15.56 -42.11
CA LEU A 366 -22.12 -16.00 -43.07
C LEU A 366 -22.27 -17.38 -43.75
N GLU A 367 -23.36 -18.11 -43.52
CA GLU A 367 -23.68 -19.44 -44.08
C GLU A 367 -23.79 -19.48 -45.62
N ARG A 368 -23.82 -18.33 -46.31
CA ARG A 368 -23.95 -18.26 -47.78
C ARG A 368 -22.83 -17.51 -48.51
N VAL A 369 -21.77 -17.10 -47.82
CA VAL A 369 -20.71 -16.34 -48.48
C VAL A 369 -19.73 -17.29 -49.14
N ASN A 370 -19.54 -17.16 -50.46
CA ASN A 370 -18.55 -17.90 -51.24
C ASN A 370 -17.10 -17.47 -50.94
N GLU A 371 -16.80 -16.98 -49.73
CA GLU A 371 -15.53 -16.39 -49.33
C GLU A 371 -14.91 -17.14 -48.16
N THR A 372 -13.61 -16.93 -47.96
CA THR A 372 -12.93 -17.45 -46.77
C THR A 372 -13.40 -16.66 -45.56
N ILE A 373 -13.90 -17.36 -44.54
CA ILE A 373 -14.37 -16.73 -43.31
C ILE A 373 -13.24 -16.77 -42.30
N HIS A 374 -12.86 -15.60 -41.83
CA HIS A 374 -11.95 -15.42 -40.71
C HIS A 374 -12.76 -15.30 -39.43
N SER A 375 -12.29 -15.88 -38.33
CA SER A 375 -12.98 -15.82 -37.05
C SER A 375 -12.01 -15.70 -35.88
N VAL A 376 -12.36 -14.86 -34.91
CA VAL A 376 -11.70 -14.73 -33.63
C VAL A 376 -12.64 -15.32 -32.58
N HIS A 377 -12.23 -16.42 -31.97
CA HIS A 377 -12.94 -17.04 -30.86
C HIS A 377 -12.28 -16.64 -29.55
N PHE A 378 -13.04 -15.97 -28.68
CA PHE A 378 -12.61 -15.63 -27.33
C PHE A 378 -13.28 -16.54 -26.29
N VAL A 379 -12.49 -16.96 -25.32
CA VAL A 379 -12.97 -17.58 -24.08
C VAL A 379 -12.55 -16.70 -22.93
N PHE A 380 -13.52 -16.20 -22.19
CA PHE A 380 -13.32 -15.45 -20.96
C PHE A 380 -13.69 -16.30 -19.75
N LYS A 381 -12.94 -16.16 -18.65
CA LYS A 381 -13.28 -16.72 -17.34
C LYS A 381 -13.11 -15.69 -16.25
N TYR A 382 -14.14 -15.56 -15.41
CA TYR A 382 -14.07 -14.79 -14.19
C TYR A 382 -13.61 -15.70 -13.05
N HIS A 383 -12.59 -15.26 -12.32
CA HIS A 383 -12.08 -15.95 -11.14
C HIS A 383 -12.10 -14.99 -9.96
N MET A 384 -12.57 -15.49 -8.82
CA MET A 384 -12.56 -14.77 -7.56
C MET A 384 -12.13 -15.73 -6.48
N ASP A 385 -10.95 -15.49 -5.90
CA ASP A 385 -10.44 -16.16 -4.71
C ASP A 385 -10.31 -15.17 -3.53
N ALA A 386 -9.82 -15.68 -2.39
CA ALA A 386 -9.58 -14.91 -1.18
C ALA A 386 -8.56 -13.76 -1.34
N PHE A 387 -7.68 -13.85 -2.34
CA PHE A 387 -6.54 -12.94 -2.51
C PHE A 387 -6.72 -11.98 -3.69
N THR A 388 -7.60 -12.30 -4.65
CA THR A 388 -8.01 -11.46 -5.79
C THR A 388 -9.28 -10.67 -5.42
N THR A 389 -9.11 -9.54 -4.76
CA THR A 389 -10.23 -8.68 -4.37
C THR A 389 -11.01 -8.20 -5.59
N MET A 390 -12.35 -8.33 -5.54
CA MET A 390 -13.28 -8.10 -6.66
C MET A 390 -13.06 -9.01 -7.89
N GLY A 391 -12.24 -10.04 -7.76
CA GLY A 391 -11.93 -11.01 -8.81
C GLY A 391 -11.08 -10.46 -9.95
N GLN A 392 -10.87 -11.31 -10.96
CA GLN A 392 -10.08 -11.04 -12.14
C GLN A 392 -10.73 -11.73 -13.35
N ILE A 393 -10.70 -11.09 -14.52
CA ILE A 393 -11.13 -11.72 -15.77
C ILE A 393 -9.90 -12.17 -16.54
N TYR A 394 -9.84 -13.47 -16.80
CA TYR A 394 -8.86 -14.11 -17.67
C TYR A 394 -9.47 -14.32 -19.05
N TYR A 395 -8.64 -14.26 -20.08
CA TYR A 395 -9.08 -14.51 -21.45
C TYR A 395 -8.05 -15.29 -22.24
N ASN A 396 -8.51 -15.99 -23.27
CA ASN A 396 -7.68 -16.52 -24.33
C ASN A 396 -8.43 -16.38 -25.65
N TYR A 397 -7.71 -16.40 -26.76
CA TYR A 397 -8.34 -16.30 -28.08
C TYR A 397 -7.63 -17.14 -29.13
N ALA A 398 -8.40 -17.66 -30.07
CA ALA A 398 -7.90 -18.33 -31.27
C ALA A 398 -8.35 -17.58 -32.52
N PHE A 399 -7.45 -17.46 -33.48
CA PHE A 399 -7.80 -17.05 -34.83
C PHE A 399 -8.01 -18.31 -35.68
N CYS A 400 -9.20 -18.45 -36.24
CA CYS A 400 -9.65 -19.62 -36.96
C CYS A 400 -10.12 -19.21 -38.36
N GLU A 401 -9.86 -20.07 -39.33
CA GLU A 401 -10.18 -19.85 -40.73
C GLU A 401 -11.04 -21.00 -41.23
N ALA A 402 -12.14 -20.66 -41.89
CA ALA A 402 -13.01 -21.61 -42.56
C ALA A 402 -12.82 -21.45 -44.08
N PRO A 403 -12.28 -22.46 -44.78
CA PRO A 403 -12.17 -22.41 -46.23
C PRO A 403 -13.56 -22.38 -46.89
N ARG A 404 -13.62 -21.85 -48.12
CA ARG A 404 -14.80 -21.96 -48.99
C ARG A 404 -15.26 -23.43 -49.06
N PHE A 405 -16.56 -23.70 -48.88
CA PHE A 405 -17.23 -25.02 -48.99
C PHE A 405 -17.06 -26.02 -47.83
N GLY A 406 -17.44 -25.63 -46.60
CA GLY A 406 -17.73 -26.61 -45.52
C GLY A 406 -16.55 -27.43 -45.02
N ALA A 407 -15.31 -27.06 -45.39
CA ALA A 407 -14.11 -27.67 -44.85
C ALA A 407 -13.97 -27.36 -43.35
N ARG A 408 -13.36 -28.29 -42.59
CA ARG A 408 -13.20 -28.16 -41.15
C ARG A 408 -12.39 -26.92 -40.81
N LYS A 409 -12.90 -26.07 -39.91
CA LYS A 409 -12.21 -24.87 -39.43
C LYS A 409 -10.85 -25.22 -38.87
N THR A 410 -9.81 -24.53 -39.35
CA THR A 410 -8.43 -24.70 -38.88
C THR A 410 -7.96 -23.45 -38.17
N LYS A 411 -6.96 -23.58 -37.30
CA LYS A 411 -6.24 -22.39 -36.80
C LYS A 411 -5.61 -21.70 -38.01
N SER A 412 -5.86 -20.41 -38.14
CA SER A 412 -5.27 -19.63 -39.23
C SER A 412 -3.78 -19.40 -38.99
N SER A 413 -3.03 -19.24 -40.08
CA SER A 413 -1.61 -18.86 -40.03
C SER A 413 -1.39 -17.38 -39.72
N ARG A 414 -2.41 -16.53 -39.91
CA ARG A 414 -2.33 -15.10 -39.57
C ARG A 414 -2.29 -14.93 -38.05
N GLN A 415 -1.35 -14.12 -37.58
CA GLN A 415 -1.25 -13.77 -36.15
C GLN A 415 -1.58 -12.29 -35.96
N PHE A 416 -2.77 -12.02 -35.44
CA PHE A 416 -3.14 -10.70 -34.93
C PHE A 416 -3.01 -10.70 -33.41
N ARG A 417 -2.26 -9.75 -32.86
CA ARG A 417 -2.21 -9.57 -31.41
C ARG A 417 -3.46 -8.82 -30.97
N ILE A 418 -4.44 -9.56 -30.47
CA ILE A 418 -5.69 -8.96 -29.98
C ILE A 418 -5.65 -8.83 -28.46
N ARG A 419 -5.93 -7.62 -27.98
CA ARG A 419 -5.99 -7.31 -26.55
C ARG A 419 -7.31 -6.60 -26.23
N PRO A 420 -8.18 -7.20 -25.40
CA PRO A 420 -9.35 -6.52 -24.88
C PRO A 420 -8.97 -5.51 -23.78
N PHE A 421 -9.83 -4.54 -23.54
CA PHE A 421 -9.65 -3.46 -22.55
C PHE A 421 -10.94 -3.20 -21.79
N TYR A 422 -10.84 -2.64 -20.59
CA TYR A 422 -12.00 -2.17 -19.85
C TYR A 422 -12.26 -0.69 -20.14
N PHE A 423 -13.52 -0.34 -20.39
CA PHE A 423 -13.97 1.04 -20.49
C PHE A 423 -15.33 1.20 -19.82
N GLN A 424 -15.62 2.40 -19.33
CA GLN A 424 -16.97 2.79 -18.94
C GLN A 424 -17.69 3.44 -20.10
N THR A 425 -18.92 3.00 -20.38
CA THR A 425 -19.80 3.66 -21.35
C THR A 425 -20.37 4.94 -20.74
N GLN A 426 -20.23 6.08 -21.42
CA GLN A 426 -20.94 7.28 -21.02
C GLN A 426 -22.37 7.26 -21.56
N THR A 427 -23.36 7.05 -20.70
CA THR A 427 -24.80 7.00 -21.03
C THR A 427 -25.36 8.32 -21.59
N ARG A 428 -24.61 9.42 -21.49
CA ARG A 428 -25.00 10.74 -22.01
C ARG A 428 -24.65 10.98 -23.47
N SER A 429 -23.87 10.10 -24.12
CA SER A 429 -23.66 10.24 -25.56
C SER A 429 -24.98 9.98 -26.28
N LYS A 430 -25.42 10.94 -27.10
CA LYS A 430 -26.61 10.75 -27.94
C LYS A 430 -26.36 9.52 -28.82
N TRP A 431 -27.36 8.65 -28.96
CA TRP A 431 -27.31 7.44 -29.81
C TRP A 431 -26.82 7.68 -31.26
N SER A 432 -26.89 8.93 -31.73
CA SER A 432 -26.31 9.38 -33.00
C SER A 432 -24.80 9.20 -33.13
N SER A 433 -24.09 8.96 -32.03
CA SER A 433 -22.63 8.86 -32.02
C SER A 433 -22.13 7.43 -32.30
N PHE A 434 -22.97 6.41 -32.21
CA PHE A 434 -22.55 5.03 -32.45
C PHE A 434 -22.38 4.73 -33.94
N LEU A 435 -21.35 3.94 -34.29
CA LEU A 435 -21.05 3.63 -35.70
C LEU A 435 -22.06 2.63 -36.29
N ALA A 436 -22.66 1.77 -35.46
CA ALA A 436 -23.75 0.90 -35.87
C ALA A 436 -24.69 0.59 -34.70
N SER A 437 -25.99 0.63 -34.97
CA SER A 437 -27.05 0.25 -34.06
C SER A 437 -28.25 -0.24 -34.87
N ARG A 438 -28.84 -1.37 -34.49
CA ARG A 438 -30.13 -1.84 -35.02
C ARG A 438 -31.18 -0.72 -34.90
N LYS A 439 -32.06 -0.56 -35.91
CA LYS A 439 -33.24 0.34 -35.83
C LYS A 439 -34.30 -0.09 -34.80
N SER A 440 -34.09 -1.23 -34.12
CA SER A 440 -34.90 -1.65 -32.97
C SER A 440 -34.58 -0.77 -31.77
N ARG A 441 -35.56 -0.57 -30.86
CA ARG A 441 -35.44 0.30 -29.68
C ARG A 441 -34.26 -0.06 -28.74
N VAL A 442 -33.63 -1.22 -28.92
CA VAL A 442 -32.38 -1.60 -28.25
C VAL A 442 -31.47 -2.36 -29.23
N PRO A 443 -30.38 -1.77 -29.76
CA PRO A 443 -29.29 -2.55 -30.39
C PRO A 443 -28.52 -3.33 -29.32
N LYS A 444 -28.14 -4.58 -29.62
CA LYS A 444 -27.36 -5.39 -28.66
C LYS A 444 -25.85 -5.23 -28.85
N TRP A 445 -25.38 -5.22 -30.09
CA TRP A 445 -23.98 -4.89 -30.41
C TRP A 445 -23.89 -3.48 -30.96
N ILE A 446 -22.96 -2.73 -30.38
CA ILE A 446 -22.74 -1.32 -30.65
C ILE A 446 -21.25 -1.13 -30.89
N PHE A 447 -20.93 -0.38 -31.94
CA PHE A 447 -19.57 0.01 -32.26
C PHE A 447 -19.32 1.41 -31.69
N TYR A 448 -18.25 1.52 -30.91
CA TYR A 448 -17.89 2.73 -30.16
C TYR A 448 -16.64 3.36 -30.76
N ASP A 449 -16.64 4.69 -30.85
CA ASP A 449 -15.43 5.47 -31.11
C ASP A 449 -14.86 5.97 -29.78
N ARG A 450 -13.57 5.69 -29.53
CA ARG A 450 -12.86 6.16 -28.33
C ARG A 450 -12.74 7.68 -28.27
N TYR A 451 -12.61 8.34 -29.41
CA TYR A 451 -12.27 9.76 -29.49
C TYR A 451 -13.48 10.69 -29.34
N ILE A 452 -14.70 10.16 -29.40
CA ILE A 452 -15.95 10.95 -29.32
C ILE A 452 -16.49 10.99 -27.87
N HIS A 453 -15.62 10.88 -26.85
CA HIS A 453 -15.99 10.87 -25.43
C HIS A 453 -17.06 9.81 -25.04
N MET A 454 -17.28 8.79 -25.87
CA MET A 454 -18.28 7.74 -25.60
C MET A 454 -17.80 6.74 -24.54
N MET A 455 -16.48 6.65 -24.38
CA MET A 455 -15.83 5.73 -23.46
C MET A 455 -14.84 6.47 -22.58
N GLN A 456 -14.84 6.14 -21.30
CA GLN A 456 -13.86 6.63 -20.32
C GLN A 456 -12.96 5.49 -19.86
N ASP A 457 -11.67 5.79 -19.71
CA ASP A 457 -10.68 4.82 -19.24
C ASP A 457 -10.94 4.43 -17.79
N VAL A 458 -10.81 3.13 -17.49
CA VAL A 458 -10.98 2.64 -16.12
C VAL A 458 -10.01 3.27 -15.13
N ASN A 459 -8.83 3.72 -15.58
CA ASN A 459 -7.87 4.41 -14.72
C ASN A 459 -8.41 5.70 -14.09
N ASP A 460 -9.32 6.39 -14.78
CA ASP A 460 -9.87 7.65 -14.31
C ASP A 460 -11.03 7.46 -13.33
N ILE A 461 -11.74 6.33 -13.42
CA ILE A 461 -12.97 6.04 -12.68
C ILE A 461 -12.74 5.09 -11.51
N TRP A 462 -11.81 4.13 -11.61
CA TRP A 462 -11.48 3.18 -10.56
C TRP A 462 -10.54 3.77 -9.51
N ARG A 463 -10.72 5.04 -9.19
CA ARG A 463 -9.98 5.67 -8.11
C ARG A 463 -10.44 5.09 -6.78
N THR A 464 -9.49 4.75 -5.93
CA THR A 464 -9.73 4.03 -4.68
C THR A 464 -9.37 4.87 -3.46
N GLY A 465 -9.98 4.58 -2.33
CA GLY A 465 -9.62 5.25 -1.07
C GLY A 465 -10.33 6.58 -0.90
N TYR A 466 -10.35 7.07 0.34
CA TYR A 466 -11.02 8.30 0.73
C TYR A 466 -10.50 9.56 0.02
N HIS A 467 -9.33 9.47 -0.60
CA HIS A 467 -8.69 10.55 -1.35
C HIS A 467 -8.62 10.31 -2.85
N ASN A 468 -9.37 9.35 -3.40
CA ASN A 468 -9.38 9.04 -4.83
C ASN A 468 -7.96 8.75 -5.35
N CYS A 469 -7.21 7.90 -4.64
CA CYS A 469 -5.89 7.42 -5.05
C CYS A 469 -6.01 6.65 -6.38
N LEU A 470 -4.90 6.59 -7.13
CA LEU A 470 -4.86 5.92 -8.43
C LEU A 470 -5.17 4.43 -8.30
N PRO A 471 -5.89 3.84 -9.28
CA PRO A 471 -6.12 2.40 -9.30
C PRO A 471 -4.81 1.63 -9.37
N THR A 472 -4.80 0.47 -8.73
CA THR A 472 -3.66 -0.47 -8.78
C THR A 472 -3.99 -1.74 -9.57
N GLY A 473 -5.27 -1.97 -9.89
CA GLY A 473 -5.73 -3.16 -10.61
C GLY A 473 -5.42 -3.17 -12.10
N THR A 474 -6.03 -4.12 -12.82
CA THR A 474 -5.75 -4.33 -14.25
C THR A 474 -6.64 -3.48 -15.16
N THR A 475 -6.05 -2.80 -16.15
CA THR A 475 -6.79 -2.03 -17.18
C THR A 475 -7.36 -2.89 -18.31
N ALA A 476 -7.03 -4.19 -18.31
CA ALA A 476 -7.45 -5.15 -19.33
C ALA A 476 -7.55 -6.56 -18.72
N PRO A 477 -8.39 -7.44 -19.29
CA PRO A 477 -8.35 -8.87 -18.98
C PRO A 477 -6.94 -9.46 -19.13
N VAL A 478 -6.64 -10.49 -18.34
CA VAL A 478 -5.32 -11.13 -18.30
C VAL A 478 -5.29 -12.32 -19.26
N LEU A 479 -4.30 -12.37 -20.15
CA LEU A 479 -4.14 -13.48 -21.09
C LEU A 479 -3.73 -14.76 -20.35
N ASP A 480 -4.52 -15.82 -20.48
CA ASP A 480 -4.26 -17.14 -19.91
C ASP A 480 -4.25 -18.22 -21.00
N GLN A 481 -3.05 -18.66 -21.38
CA GLN A 481 -2.86 -19.66 -22.43
C GLN A 481 -3.36 -21.07 -22.05
N SER A 482 -3.63 -21.31 -20.76
CA SER A 482 -4.17 -22.60 -20.29
C SER A 482 -5.65 -22.80 -20.60
N LEU A 483 -6.37 -21.70 -20.91
CA LEU A 483 -7.77 -21.78 -21.34
C LEU A 483 -7.86 -22.47 -22.70
N ARG A 484 -8.62 -23.57 -22.75
CA ARG A 484 -8.82 -24.36 -23.97
C ARG A 484 -9.55 -23.53 -25.02
N LEU A 485 -9.01 -23.54 -26.23
CA LEU A 485 -9.58 -22.89 -27.41
C LEU A 485 -9.88 -23.98 -28.44
N ASN A 486 -11.10 -24.02 -28.95
CA ASN A 486 -11.48 -24.97 -29.99
C ASN A 486 -12.01 -24.25 -31.23
N CYS A 487 -11.29 -24.35 -32.35
CA CYS A 487 -11.74 -23.78 -33.62
C CYS A 487 -12.91 -24.58 -34.24
N THR A 488 -13.19 -25.80 -33.78
CA THR A 488 -14.19 -26.67 -34.43
C THR A 488 -15.63 -26.46 -33.96
N GLU A 489 -15.88 -25.63 -32.95
CA GLU A 489 -17.22 -25.35 -32.39
C GLU A 489 -17.80 -23.98 -32.80
N ILE A 490 -17.08 -23.26 -33.65
CA ILE A 490 -17.41 -21.91 -34.09
C ILE A 490 -18.43 -22.03 -35.23
N LEU A 491 -19.48 -21.17 -35.24
CA LEU A 491 -20.64 -21.14 -36.16
C LEU A 491 -20.42 -21.68 -37.58
#